data_AF-A0A453QE83-F1
#
_entry.id   AF-A0A453QE83-F1
#
_cell.length_a   1.000
_cell.length_b   1.000
_cell.length_c   1.000
_cell.angle_alpha   90.00
_cell.angle_beta   90.00
_cell.angle_gamma   90.00
#
_symmetry.space_group_name_H-M   'P 1'
#
loop_
_entity.id
_entity.type
_entity.pdbx_description
1 polymer ?
#
loop_
_entity_poly.entity_id
_entity_poly.type
_entity_poly.pdbx_seq_one_letter_code
_entity_poly.pdbx_strand_id
1 'polypeptide(L)'
;MISPQTSGDLLWSYDVGDPITASAFVDEVLASTPSGSPERFACICTSSGKVRVLGIRADAEQEKVGYSVQEFAAMDLPGDIFSSPLMVGGHIFVGCRDDRLHCLSITNPFN
;
A
#
# COMPACT_ATOMS: atom_id res chain seq x y z
N MET A 1 31.44 -10.64 -21.29
CA MET A 1 30.01 -10.78 -20.94
C MET A 1 29.84 -10.10 -19.59
N ILE A 2 29.29 -8.89 -19.55
CA ILE A 2 29.12 -8.10 -18.32
C ILE A 2 27.82 -8.57 -17.69
N SER A 3 27.88 -9.15 -16.49
CA SER A 3 26.69 -9.49 -15.70
C SER A 3 25.94 -8.19 -15.36
N PRO A 4 24.60 -8.17 -15.37
CA PRO A 4 23.86 -7.00 -14.90
C PRO A 4 24.23 -6.78 -13.42
N GLN A 5 24.82 -5.62 -13.12
CA GLN A 5 24.99 -5.16 -11.75
C GLN A 5 23.62 -4.71 -11.27
N THR A 6 22.96 -5.50 -10.42
CA THR A 6 21.71 -5.06 -9.78
C THR A 6 22.09 -4.05 -8.70
N SER A 7 21.90 -2.75 -8.94
CA SER A 7 22.02 -1.74 -7.87
C SER A 7 20.79 -1.82 -6.98
N GLY A 8 21.00 -1.83 -5.66
CA GLY A 8 19.94 -1.86 -4.65
C GLY A 8 19.55 -0.46 -4.19
N ASP A 9 19.02 0.37 -5.09
CA ASP A 9 18.70 1.76 -4.79
C ASP A 9 17.41 1.88 -3.95
N LEU A 10 17.43 2.73 -2.92
CA LEU A 10 16.23 3.13 -2.18
C LEU A 10 15.43 4.12 -3.04
N LEU A 11 14.26 3.71 -3.51
CA LEU A 11 13.42 4.52 -4.39
C LEU A 11 12.61 5.59 -3.64
N TRP A 12 12.02 5.21 -2.51
CA TRP A 12 11.22 6.07 -1.65
C TRP A 12 11.06 5.45 -0.26
N SER A 13 10.74 6.27 0.73
CA SER A 13 10.31 5.84 2.06
C SER A 13 9.07 6.63 2.47
N TYR A 14 8.19 6.01 3.26
CA TYR A 14 6.98 6.63 3.76
C TYR A 14 6.87 6.37 5.26
N ASP A 15 6.74 7.43 6.05
CA ASP A 15 6.59 7.35 7.50
C ASP A 15 5.10 7.40 7.87
N VAL A 16 4.59 6.33 8.49
CA VAL A 16 3.20 6.26 8.99
C VAL A 16 3.04 6.70 10.44
N GLY A 17 4.15 7.08 11.10
CA GLY A 17 4.15 7.57 12.48
C GLY A 17 3.90 6.51 13.54
N ASP A 18 3.87 5.22 13.17
CA ASP A 18 3.65 4.09 14.07
C ASP A 18 4.43 2.84 13.62
N PRO A 19 4.77 1.92 14.54
CA PRO A 19 5.50 0.70 14.18
C PRO A 19 4.72 -0.18 13.19
N ILE A 20 5.32 -0.45 12.03
CA ILE A 20 4.84 -1.44 11.07
C ILE A 20 5.41 -2.80 11.48
N THR A 21 4.55 -3.70 11.95
CA THR A 21 4.96 -5.04 12.41
C THR A 21 4.47 -6.17 11.50
N ALA A 22 3.55 -5.84 10.59
CA ALA A 22 3.01 -6.75 9.59
C ALA A 22 3.64 -6.51 8.21
N SER A 23 3.63 -7.50 7.33
CA SER A 23 4.08 -7.33 5.95
C SER A 23 3.13 -6.39 5.19
N ALA A 24 3.68 -5.68 4.20
CA ALA A 24 2.85 -4.96 3.24
C ALA A 24 2.21 -5.94 2.24
N PHE A 25 1.03 -5.60 1.73
CA PHE A 25 0.43 -6.24 0.56
C PHE A 25 0.36 -5.23 -0.58
N VAL A 26 0.88 -5.58 -1.76
CA VAL A 26 0.82 -4.71 -2.94
C VAL A 26 -0.22 -5.27 -3.90
N ASP A 27 -1.21 -4.44 -4.23
CA ASP A 27 -2.20 -4.72 -5.27
C ASP A 27 -1.92 -3.83 -6.47
N GLU A 28 -1.64 -4.46 -7.61
CA GLU A 28 -1.54 -3.79 -8.90
C GLU A 28 -2.94 -3.71 -9.48
N VAL A 29 -3.73 -2.74 -9.00
CA VAL A 29 -4.99 -2.42 -9.64
C VAL A 29 -4.64 -1.84 -11.01
N LEU A 30 -4.91 -2.58 -12.09
CA LEU A 30 -4.99 -2.01 -13.44
C LEU A 30 -6.24 -1.12 -13.49
N ALA A 31 -6.26 -0.05 -12.69
CA ALA A 31 -7.24 1.00 -12.81
C ALA A 31 -6.98 1.57 -14.19
N SER A 32 -7.91 1.35 -15.10
CA SER A 32 -7.99 1.99 -16.41
C SER A 32 -8.20 3.49 -16.21
N THR A 33 -7.24 4.18 -15.58
CA THR A 33 -7.24 5.62 -15.54
C THR A 33 -6.88 6.08 -16.95
N PRO A 34 -7.58 7.09 -17.51
CA PRO A 34 -7.26 7.64 -18.83
C PRO A 34 -5.81 8.13 -18.96
N SER A 35 -5.12 8.32 -17.82
CA SER A 35 -3.75 8.80 -17.70
C SER A 35 -2.68 7.79 -18.13
N GLY A 36 -3.01 6.50 -18.28
CA GLY A 36 -2.08 5.48 -18.76
C GLY A 36 -0.89 5.15 -17.84
N SER A 37 -0.78 5.77 -16.66
CA SER A 37 0.23 5.42 -15.66
C SER A 37 -0.31 4.30 -14.76
N PRO A 38 0.45 3.21 -14.56
CA PRO A 38 0.06 2.16 -13.62
C PRO A 38 0.10 2.73 -12.19
N GLU A 39 -1.05 2.71 -11.52
CA GLU A 39 -1.15 3.04 -10.09
C GLU A 39 -1.06 1.74 -9.29
N ARG A 40 -0.18 1.70 -8.29
CA ARG A 40 -0.05 0.57 -7.37
C ARG A 40 -0.56 0.98 -6.00
N PHE A 41 -1.25 0.09 -5.32
CA PHE A 41 -1.63 0.30 -3.94
C PHE A 41 -0.83 -0.62 -3.04
N ALA A 42 -0.29 -0.07 -1.95
CA ALA A 42 0.31 -0.85 -0.88
C ALA A 42 -0.52 -0.71 0.38
N CYS A 43 -1.04 -1.82 0.91
CA CYS A 43 -1.67 -1.87 2.22
C CYS A 43 -0.67 -2.31 3.28
N ILE A 44 -0.64 -1.57 4.39
CA ILE A 44 0.19 -1.86 5.57
C ILE A 44 -0.66 -1.78 6.84
N CYS A 45 -0.23 -2.52 7.85
CA CYS A 45 -0.85 -2.48 9.16
C CYS A 45 0.18 -2.16 10.25
N THR A 46 -0.20 -1.29 11.18
CA THR A 46 0.63 -0.93 12.32
C THR A 46 0.22 -1.74 13.55
N SER A 47 1.14 -1.86 14.51
CA SER A 47 0.83 -2.51 15.80
C SER A 47 -0.23 -1.77 16.61
N SER A 48 -0.50 -0.49 16.32
CA SER A 48 -1.48 0.35 17.00
C SER A 48 -2.92 0.22 16.46
N GLY A 49 -3.19 -0.78 15.62
CA GLY A 49 -4.53 -1.04 15.10
C GLY A 49 -4.89 -0.25 13.84
N LYS A 50 -3.90 0.34 13.16
CA LYS A 50 -4.12 1.15 11.96
C LYS A 50 -3.92 0.33 10.70
N VAL A 51 -4.86 0.43 9.77
CA VAL A 51 -4.73 -0.03 8.38
C VAL A 51 -4.52 1.20 7.50
N ARG A 52 -3.48 1.20 6.68
CA ARG A 52 -3.13 2.30 5.76
C ARG A 52 -2.95 1.78 4.35
N VAL A 53 -3.53 2.48 3.38
CA VAL A 53 -3.39 2.19 1.95
C VAL A 53 -2.63 3.35 1.32
N LEU A 54 -1.50 3.05 0.70
CA LEU A 54 -0.66 4.03 0.01
C LEU A 54 -0.85 3.88 -1.50
N GLY A 55 -1.15 4.97 -2.19
CA GLY A 55 -1.07 5.05 -3.64
C GLY A 55 0.36 5.37 -4.07
N ILE A 56 0.90 4.55 -4.97
CA ILE A 56 2.27 4.65 -5.50
C ILE A 56 2.16 4.86 -7.01
N ARG A 57 2.65 6.00 -7.48
CA ARG A 57 2.70 6.34 -8.90
C ARG A 57 4.13 6.55 -9.33
N ALA A 58 4.45 6.06 -10.53
CA ALA A 58 5.73 6.35 -11.17
C ALA A 58 5.58 7.64 -11.99
N ASP A 59 6.34 8.65 -11.63
CA ASP A 59 6.38 9.91 -12.36
C ASP A 59 7.37 9.74 -13.51
N ALA A 60 6.85 9.59 -14.73
CA ALA A 60 7.63 9.36 -15.94
C ALA A 60 8.12 10.66 -16.62
N GLU A 61 7.78 11.83 -16.06
CA GLU A 61 7.98 13.13 -16.73
C GLU A 61 9.38 13.73 -16.56
N GLN A 62 10.28 13.11 -15.81
CA GLN A 62 11.66 13.58 -15.60
C GLN A 62 12.68 12.51 -15.99
N GLU A 63 13.87 12.93 -16.43
CA GLU A 63 15.00 12.05 -16.82
C GLU A 63 15.51 11.10 -15.69
N LYS A 64 14.91 11.19 -14.50
CA LYS A 64 14.95 10.21 -13.42
C LYS A 64 13.53 9.70 -13.15
N VAL A 65 13.36 8.38 -13.07
CA VAL A 65 12.11 7.76 -12.60
C VAL A 65 11.87 8.23 -11.16
N GLY A 66 10.93 9.15 -10.98
CA GLY A 66 10.45 9.59 -9.67
C GLY A 66 9.32 8.69 -9.20
N TYR A 67 9.13 8.58 -7.88
CA TYR A 67 7.95 7.94 -7.30
C TYR A 67 7.21 8.97 -6.47
N SER A 68 5.91 9.09 -6.69
CA SER A 68 5.01 9.82 -5.80
C SER A 68 4.23 8.81 -4.96
N VAL A 69 4.33 8.95 -3.64
CA VAL A 69 3.66 8.07 -2.66
C VAL A 69 2.77 8.93 -1.78
N GLN A 70 1.48 8.60 -1.72
CA GLN A 70 0.49 9.34 -0.94
C GLN A 70 -0.44 8.38 -0.22
N GLU A 71 -0.94 8.78 0.95
CA GLU A 71 -1.98 8.03 1.64
C GLU A 71 -3.28 8.13 0.84
N PHE A 72 -3.81 6.98 0.44
CA PHE A 72 -5.07 6.85 -0.27
C PHE A 72 -6.24 6.63 0.70
N ALA A 73 -6.03 5.81 1.73
CA ALA A 73 -7.03 5.53 2.75
C ALA A 73 -6.41 5.19 4.11
N ALA A 74 -7.11 5.56 5.18
CA ALA A 74 -6.77 5.26 6.55
C ALA A 74 -8.00 4.74 7.31
N MET A 75 -7.81 3.64 8.03
CA MET A 75 -8.86 2.99 8.82
C MET A 75 -8.27 2.54 10.15
N ASP A 76 -9.03 2.66 11.22
CA ASP A 76 -8.61 2.26 12.56
C ASP A 76 -9.52 1.13 13.05
N LEU A 77 -8.90 0.06 13.54
CA LEU A 77 -9.58 -1.09 14.13
C LEU A 77 -9.54 -0.99 15.66
N PRO A 78 -10.49 -1.64 16.37
CA PRO A 78 -10.62 -1.49 17.82
C PRO A 78 -9.49 -2.14 18.65
N GLY A 79 -8.54 -2.82 18.02
CA GLY A 79 -7.41 -3.45 18.69
C GLY A 79 -6.16 -3.52 17.82
N ASP A 80 -5.05 -3.90 18.45
CA ASP A 80 -3.75 -4.04 17.78
C ASP A 80 -3.83 -4.96 16.55
N ILE A 81 -2.97 -4.71 15.57
CA ILE A 81 -2.82 -5.55 14.38
C ILE A 81 -1.38 -6.02 14.26
N PHE A 82 -1.21 -7.34 14.26
CA PHE A 82 0.06 -8.03 13.99
C PHE A 82 -0.03 -8.95 12.76
N SER A 83 -1.24 -9.11 12.21
CA SER A 83 -1.48 -9.94 11.03
C SER A 83 -1.22 -9.11 9.77
N SER A 84 -0.76 -9.77 8.70
CA SER A 84 -0.59 -9.12 7.39
C SER A 84 -1.95 -8.93 6.69
N PRO A 85 -2.17 -7.79 6.01
CA PRO A 85 -3.38 -7.56 5.23
C PRO A 85 -3.37 -8.40 3.94
N LEU A 86 -4.56 -8.66 3.41
CA LEU A 86 -4.79 -9.21 2.08
C LEU A 86 -5.72 -8.27 1.31
N MET A 87 -5.28 -7.76 0.16
CA MET A 87 -6.15 -7.00 -0.74
C MET A 87 -6.68 -7.89 -1.86
N VAL A 88 -7.98 -7.83 -2.12
CA VAL A 88 -8.61 -8.50 -3.27
C VAL A 88 -9.94 -7.85 -3.62
N GLY A 89 -10.13 -7.49 -4.89
CA GLY A 89 -11.41 -6.99 -5.41
C GLY A 89 -11.95 -5.77 -4.66
N GLY A 90 -11.08 -4.81 -4.30
CA GLY A 90 -11.46 -3.61 -3.55
C GLY A 90 -11.72 -3.84 -2.06
N HIS A 91 -11.39 -5.02 -1.53
CA HIS A 91 -11.53 -5.34 -0.11
C HIS A 91 -10.17 -5.61 0.53
N ILE A 92 -10.03 -5.28 1.81
CA ILE A 92 -8.89 -5.63 2.67
C ILE A 92 -9.37 -6.59 3.74
N PHE A 93 -8.70 -7.72 3.87
CA PHE A 93 -8.91 -8.68 4.96
C PHE A 93 -7.74 -8.62 5.93
N VAL A 94 -8.04 -8.46 7.23
CA VAL A 94 -7.00 -8.38 8.27
C VAL A 94 -7.51 -8.89 9.62
N GLY A 95 -6.69 -9.70 10.29
CA GLY A 95 -6.96 -10.14 11.65
C GLY A 95 -6.57 -9.08 12.68
N CYS A 96 -7.43 -8.85 13.67
CA CYS A 96 -7.24 -7.87 14.75
C CYS A 96 -7.31 -8.57 16.12
N ARG A 97 -6.68 -7.98 17.14
CA ARG A 97 -6.70 -8.50 18.53
C ARG A 97 -8.02 -8.26 19.26
N ASP A 98 -9.06 -7.81 18.56
CA ASP A 98 -10.45 -7.87 19.03
C ASP A 98 -11.10 -9.24 18.77
N ASP A 99 -10.27 -10.27 18.54
CA ASP A 99 -10.63 -11.65 18.23
C ASP A 99 -11.43 -11.82 16.92
N ARG A 100 -11.29 -10.87 15.98
CA ARG A 100 -12.05 -10.86 14.72
C ARG A 100 -11.17 -10.73 13.48
N LEU A 101 -11.67 -11.27 12.38
CA LEU A 101 -11.25 -10.95 11.02
C LEU A 101 -12.13 -9.79 10.53
N HIS A 102 -11.50 -8.71 10.08
CA HIS A 102 -12.18 -7.57 9.49
C HIS A 102 -12.08 -7.63 7.98
N CYS A 103 -13.19 -7.30 7.30
CA CYS A 103 -13.24 -7.06 5.86
C CYS A 103 -13.59 -5.58 5.65
N LEU A 104 -12.67 -4.85 5.04
CA LEU A 104 -12.75 -3.41 4.87
C LEU A 104 -12.90 -3.09 3.39
N SER A 105 -13.88 -2.26 3.04
CA SER A 105 -14.09 -1.83 1.65
C SER A 105 -13.22 -0.62 1.34
N ILE A 106 -12.50 -0.67 0.23
CA ILE A 106 -11.82 0.48 -0.38
C ILE A 106 -12.67 0.93 -1.56
N THR A 107 -13.29 2.10 -1.44
CA THR A 107 -14.01 2.72 -2.55
C THR A 107 -13.28 3.97 -3.01
N ASN A 108 -12.91 4.03 -4.29
CA ASN A 108 -12.48 5.28 -4.89
C ASN A 108 -13.72 6.17 -5.09
N PRO A 109 -13.81 7.37 -4.49
CA PRO A 109 -15.01 8.22 -4.58
C PRO A 109 -15.26 8.80 -5.98
N PHE A 110 -14.37 8.53 -6.94
CA PHE A 110 -14.45 9.02 -8.32
C PHE A 110 -14.75 7.91 -9.36
N ASN A 111 -15.25 6.76 -8.91
CA ASN A 111 -15.82 5.73 -9.77
C ASN A 111 -17.35 5.77 -9.70
#